data_AF-A0A6N6ZBN7-F1
#
_entry.id   AF-A0A6N6ZBN7-F1
#
_cell.length_a   1.000
_cell.length_b   1.000
_cell.length_c   1.000
_cell.angle_alpha   90.00
_cell.angle_beta   90.00
_cell.angle_gamma   90.00
#
_symmetry.space_group_name_H-M   'P 1'
#
loop_
_entity.id
_entity.type
_entity.pdbx_description
1 polymer ?
#
loop_
_entity_poly.entity_id
_entity_poly.type
_entity_poly.pdbx_seq_one_letter_code
_entity_poly.pdbx_strand_id
1 'polypeptide(L)'
;VIITGASGTGESDTAHPQRQEALVIDARALPSGTTLQLDNVEFAIIIGASRVLGGSGRNFAVGDDAVQFIVMGEDNDVLRGGGGNDTVGSKGGNDTLYGDAGNDWLVGGIGDDTLYGGDGDDILQGGASDAGSWAFALNSQGQMVARFTPAESELADMSGATFSGAWTRAAHERGQDDSRIGLVEQDYRTLEDIALLFNALTGQLPGAATSNAIANAYPSAHGLAQAAYDYFAAHLLPSLTQTHTVEAHMRALITRVWGSASDDLVAIGSQYIHGGGNWADGLLYLARHANNRNDLIDADGTLRLTSLMTLQETGWSGNAGNDRLYGGAGFDLLVGGNGNNLLDGGEGIDMAGLVGTLADYTLRQQQAEDGVVEIVVRNVHSGDTHSLRNIELAKIGNEIYAALDVLPSGTVAVSADRPLADFVRLVGTAELQA
;
A
#
# COMPACT_ATOMS: atom_id res chain seq x y z
N VAL A 1 -7.87 16.72 -4.52
CA VAL A 1 -9.14 17.47 -4.50
C VAL A 1 -9.96 16.89 -3.37
N ILE A 2 -10.46 17.71 -2.44
CA ILE A 2 -11.33 17.24 -1.36
C ILE A 2 -12.76 17.64 -1.71
N ILE A 3 -13.67 16.67 -1.66
CA ILE A 3 -15.10 16.85 -1.93
C ILE A 3 -15.85 16.30 -0.73
N THR A 4 -16.55 17.18 -0.02
CA THR A 4 -17.30 16.83 1.18
C THR A 4 -18.77 17.08 0.95
N GLY A 5 -19.60 16.04 1.06
CA GLY A 5 -21.05 16.14 1.05
C GLY A 5 -21.60 16.85 2.28
N ALA A 6 -22.82 17.35 2.21
CA ALA A 6 -23.43 18.06 3.33
C ALA A 6 -23.85 17.07 4.43
N SER A 7 -23.48 17.32 5.68
CA SER A 7 -23.91 16.47 6.80
C SER A 7 -25.42 16.58 7.02
N GLY A 8 -26.11 15.44 7.04
CA GLY A 8 -27.53 15.33 7.41
C GLY A 8 -28.55 15.20 6.26
N THR A 9 -28.19 14.65 5.11
CA THR A 9 -29.07 14.59 3.94
C THR A 9 -29.85 13.28 3.72
N GLY A 10 -29.63 12.19 4.48
CA GLY A 10 -30.47 10.97 4.30
C GLY A 10 -30.18 9.78 5.23
N GLU A 11 -29.02 9.76 5.88
CA GLU A 11 -28.48 8.63 6.65
C GLU A 11 -29.37 8.13 7.82
N SER A 12 -30.21 8.99 8.41
CA SER A 12 -31.00 8.65 9.62
C SER A 12 -32.52 8.50 9.41
N ASP A 13 -33.01 8.69 8.17
CA ASP A 13 -34.44 8.50 7.86
C ASP A 13 -34.66 7.16 7.15
N THR A 14 -35.01 6.13 7.93
CA THR A 14 -35.37 4.80 7.43
C THR A 14 -36.58 4.82 6.49
N ALA A 15 -37.35 5.91 6.42
CA ALA A 15 -38.48 6.05 5.50
C ALA A 15 -38.11 6.67 4.14
N HIS A 16 -36.98 7.38 4.01
CA HIS A 16 -36.56 8.02 2.76
C HIS A 16 -35.04 7.94 2.53
N PRO A 17 -34.45 6.74 2.40
CA PRO A 17 -33.01 6.52 2.32
C PRO A 17 -32.36 6.94 0.98
N GLN A 18 -32.99 7.80 0.17
CA GLN A 18 -32.60 8.09 -1.22
C GLN A 18 -32.57 9.59 -1.58
N ARG A 19 -32.16 10.48 -0.66
CA ARG A 19 -31.86 11.87 -1.06
C ARG A 19 -30.44 11.93 -1.63
N GLN A 20 -30.31 11.31 -2.80
CA GLN A 20 -29.07 11.03 -3.51
C GLN A 20 -28.36 12.31 -3.97
N GLU A 21 -27.29 12.68 -3.27
CA GLU A 21 -26.27 13.55 -3.85
C GLU A 21 -25.43 12.68 -4.82
N ALA A 22 -25.76 12.78 -6.11
CA ALA A 22 -25.02 12.12 -7.18
C ALA A 22 -23.97 13.07 -7.77
N LEU A 23 -22.71 12.66 -7.73
CA LEU A 23 -21.59 13.39 -8.30
C LEU A 23 -20.99 12.63 -9.48
N VAL A 24 -20.74 13.32 -10.58
CA VAL A 24 -19.97 12.78 -11.71
C VAL A 24 -18.66 13.54 -11.81
N ILE A 25 -17.54 12.82 -11.73
CA ILE A 25 -16.19 13.37 -11.73
C ILE A 25 -15.46 12.90 -12.98
N ASP A 26 -15.16 13.83 -13.89
CA ASP A 26 -14.30 13.57 -15.05
C ASP A 26 -12.84 13.81 -14.66
N ALA A 27 -12.11 12.73 -14.39
CA ALA A 27 -10.72 12.71 -13.96
C ALA A 27 -9.71 12.72 -15.13
N ARG A 28 -10.15 12.56 -16.38
CA ARG A 28 -9.26 12.38 -17.55
C ARG A 28 -8.30 13.54 -17.81
N ALA A 29 -8.66 14.75 -17.39
CA ALA A 29 -7.85 15.95 -17.54
C ALA A 29 -7.15 16.38 -16.25
N LEU A 30 -7.24 15.59 -15.17
CA LEU A 30 -6.55 15.88 -13.92
C LEU A 30 -5.04 15.64 -14.08
N PRO A 31 -4.19 16.46 -13.41
CA PRO A 31 -2.76 16.18 -13.35
C PRO A 31 -2.48 14.79 -12.77
N SER A 32 -1.46 14.10 -13.29
CA SER A 32 -1.01 12.81 -12.74
C SER A 32 -0.71 12.92 -11.24
N GLY A 33 -1.08 11.89 -10.48
CA GLY A 33 -0.96 11.84 -9.02
C GLY A 33 -2.05 12.60 -8.26
N THR A 34 -3.10 13.10 -8.94
CA THR A 34 -4.24 13.71 -8.25
C THR A 34 -5.02 12.67 -7.45
N THR A 35 -5.13 12.89 -6.14
CA THR A 35 -6.04 12.17 -5.25
C THR A 35 -7.35 12.92 -5.12
N LEU A 36 -8.47 12.24 -5.34
CA LEU A 36 -9.81 12.65 -5.00
C LEU A 36 -10.13 12.12 -3.59
N GLN A 37 -10.51 12.99 -2.67
CA GLN A 37 -10.99 12.58 -1.35
C GLN A 37 -12.50 12.85 -1.29
N LEU A 38 -13.30 11.82 -1.02
CA LEU A 38 -14.75 11.86 -0.94
C LEU A 38 -15.19 11.62 0.49
N ASP A 39 -15.71 12.64 1.16
CA ASP A 39 -16.22 12.52 2.54
C ASP A 39 -17.73 12.75 2.53
N ASN A 40 -18.52 11.85 3.14
CA ASN A 40 -19.99 11.93 3.16
C ASN A 40 -20.62 12.06 1.76
N VAL A 41 -20.05 11.43 0.73
CA VAL A 41 -20.60 11.43 -0.63
C VAL A 41 -21.39 10.15 -0.84
N GLU A 42 -22.70 10.26 -1.04
CA GLU A 42 -23.59 9.09 -1.16
C GLU A 42 -23.35 8.32 -2.46
N PHE A 43 -23.17 9.03 -3.58
CA PHE A 43 -22.99 8.42 -4.90
C PHE A 43 -22.01 9.20 -5.77
N ALA A 44 -20.94 8.56 -6.23
CA ALA A 44 -19.96 9.11 -7.15
C ALA A 44 -19.72 8.20 -8.36
N ILE A 45 -19.75 8.79 -9.55
CA ILE A 45 -19.26 8.17 -10.79
C ILE A 45 -17.94 8.85 -11.16
N ILE A 46 -16.92 8.07 -11.42
CA ILE A 46 -15.57 8.52 -11.74
C ILE A 46 -15.24 8.09 -13.17
N ILE A 47 -14.80 9.05 -14.00
CA ILE A 47 -14.48 8.82 -15.41
C ILE A 47 -12.99 9.10 -15.63
N GLY A 48 -12.26 8.12 -16.13
CA GLY A 48 -10.82 8.13 -16.32
C GLY A 48 -10.06 7.60 -15.11
N ALA A 49 -8.78 7.29 -15.33
CA ALA A 49 -7.93 6.76 -14.28
C ALA A 49 -7.83 7.72 -13.08
N SER A 50 -8.09 7.19 -11.89
CA SER A 50 -8.22 8.03 -10.70
C SER A 50 -7.72 7.34 -9.43
N ARG A 51 -7.32 8.16 -8.46
CA ARG A 51 -7.11 7.74 -7.08
C ARG A 51 -8.16 8.37 -6.20
N VAL A 52 -9.05 7.57 -5.64
CA VAL A 52 -10.17 8.00 -4.80
C VAL A 52 -10.01 7.42 -3.40
N LEU A 53 -10.08 8.30 -2.40
CA LEU A 53 -10.01 7.95 -0.99
C LEU A 53 -11.27 8.45 -0.27
N GLY A 54 -11.88 7.60 0.55
CA GLY A 54 -13.07 7.93 1.33
C GLY A 54 -12.78 8.34 2.76
N GLY A 55 -13.71 9.07 3.35
CA GLY A 55 -13.76 9.39 4.78
C GLY A 55 -14.99 8.77 5.46
N SER A 56 -15.63 9.50 6.37
CA SER A 56 -16.86 9.05 7.05
C SER A 56 -18.08 9.03 6.12
N GLY A 57 -19.07 8.19 6.47
CA GLY A 57 -20.36 8.04 5.81
C GLY A 57 -20.32 6.96 4.73
N ARG A 58 -21.45 6.29 4.51
CA ARG A 58 -21.59 5.29 3.45
C ARG A 58 -21.40 5.92 2.07
N ASN A 59 -20.49 5.34 1.29
CA ASN A 59 -20.14 5.77 -0.05
C ASN A 59 -20.54 4.70 -1.08
N PHE A 60 -21.11 5.16 -2.19
CA PHE A 60 -21.26 4.38 -3.42
C PHE A 60 -20.35 4.97 -4.50
N ALA A 61 -19.34 4.24 -4.94
CA ALA A 61 -18.39 4.71 -5.97
C ALA A 61 -18.31 3.74 -7.14
N VAL A 62 -18.28 4.29 -8.36
CA VAL A 62 -18.18 3.52 -9.61
C VAL A 62 -17.15 4.16 -10.52
N GLY A 63 -16.17 3.38 -10.97
CA GLY A 63 -15.25 3.76 -12.04
C GLY A 63 -15.81 3.49 -13.45
N ASP A 64 -15.01 3.84 -14.45
CA ASP A 64 -15.28 3.55 -15.87
C ASP A 64 -14.32 2.48 -16.40
N ASP A 65 -14.12 2.39 -17.71
CA ASP A 65 -13.23 1.39 -18.34
C ASP A 65 -11.72 1.68 -18.16
N ALA A 66 -11.35 2.54 -17.21
CA ALA A 66 -9.95 2.89 -16.92
C ALA A 66 -9.54 2.41 -15.53
N VAL A 67 -8.23 2.19 -15.35
CA VAL A 67 -7.66 1.75 -14.06
C VAL A 67 -8.00 2.70 -12.92
N GLN A 68 -8.61 2.17 -11.85
CA GLN A 68 -9.00 2.87 -10.65
C GLN A 68 -8.20 2.42 -9.42
N PHE A 69 -7.99 3.36 -8.51
CA PHE A 69 -7.65 3.08 -7.12
C PHE A 69 -8.73 3.68 -6.23
N ILE A 70 -9.57 2.87 -5.61
CA ILE A 70 -10.71 3.32 -4.79
C ILE A 70 -10.57 2.69 -3.40
N VAL A 71 -10.35 3.51 -2.36
CA VAL A 71 -10.33 3.01 -0.97
C VAL A 71 -11.23 3.86 -0.09
N MET A 72 -12.29 3.29 0.48
CA MET A 72 -13.27 4.02 1.30
C MET A 72 -13.12 3.75 2.81
N GLY A 73 -14.11 4.19 3.58
CA GLY A 73 -14.00 4.47 5.02
C GLY A 73 -14.25 3.28 5.93
N GLU A 74 -14.73 3.57 7.14
CA GLU A 74 -15.11 2.58 8.18
C GLU A 74 -16.61 2.26 8.19
N ASP A 75 -17.38 2.80 7.24
CA ASP A 75 -18.82 2.63 7.12
C ASP A 75 -19.15 1.68 5.96
N ASN A 76 -20.37 1.12 5.94
CA ASN A 76 -20.76 0.13 4.94
C ASN A 76 -20.86 0.71 3.53
N ASP A 77 -19.87 0.46 2.69
CA ASP A 77 -19.66 1.03 1.38
C ASP A 77 -20.04 0.07 0.23
N VAL A 78 -20.26 0.62 -0.96
CA VAL A 78 -20.44 -0.16 -2.19
C VAL A 78 -19.54 0.40 -3.29
N LEU A 79 -18.53 -0.35 -3.70
CA LEU A 79 -17.50 0.12 -4.62
C LEU A 79 -17.45 -0.76 -5.86
N ARG A 80 -17.29 -0.13 -7.03
CA ARG A 80 -17.16 -0.78 -8.34
C ARG A 80 -15.95 -0.22 -9.07
N GLY A 81 -14.99 -1.07 -9.42
CA GLY A 81 -13.83 -0.74 -10.23
C GLY A 81 -14.23 -0.30 -11.62
N GLY A 82 -15.00 -1.14 -12.31
CA GLY A 82 -15.50 -0.88 -13.65
C GLY A 82 -14.75 -1.75 -14.66
N GLY A 83 -14.11 -1.14 -15.64
CA GLY A 83 -13.21 -1.88 -16.53
C GLY A 83 -11.77 -1.46 -16.29
N GLY A 84 -10.82 -2.37 -16.50
CA GLY A 84 -9.40 -2.11 -16.23
C GLY A 84 -8.90 -2.98 -15.08
N ASN A 85 -7.63 -2.81 -14.71
CA ASN A 85 -7.03 -3.57 -13.63
C ASN A 85 -7.00 -2.69 -12.38
N ASP A 86 -8.01 -2.84 -11.55
CA ASP A 86 -8.34 -1.91 -10.48
C ASP A 86 -7.80 -2.36 -9.13
N THR A 87 -7.71 -1.41 -8.21
CA THR A 87 -7.50 -1.68 -6.78
C THR A 87 -8.64 -1.05 -6.01
N VAL A 88 -9.49 -1.87 -5.42
CA VAL A 88 -10.70 -1.44 -4.72
C VAL A 88 -10.68 -1.98 -3.29
N GLY A 89 -10.99 -1.15 -2.30
CA GLY A 89 -11.09 -1.63 -0.93
C GLY A 89 -11.75 -0.68 0.05
N SER A 90 -11.87 -1.14 1.29
CA SER A 90 -12.44 -0.37 2.40
C SER A 90 -11.62 -0.61 3.68
N LYS A 91 -11.87 0.21 4.70
CA LYS A 91 -11.17 0.10 6.00
C LYS A 91 -11.98 -0.74 6.97
N GLY A 92 -13.29 -0.52 7.03
CA GLY A 92 -14.21 -1.37 7.78
C GLY A 92 -15.66 -1.04 7.47
N GLY A 93 -16.58 -1.72 8.14
CA GLY A 93 -17.97 -1.79 7.71
C GLY A 93 -18.26 -3.16 7.10
N ASN A 94 -19.50 -3.38 6.73
CA ASN A 94 -19.88 -4.57 5.95
C ASN A 94 -20.06 -4.13 4.50
N ASP A 95 -19.02 -4.33 3.71
CA ASP A 95 -18.86 -3.68 2.42
C ASP A 95 -19.23 -4.60 1.26
N THR A 96 -19.54 -4.00 0.12
CA THR A 96 -19.72 -4.73 -1.14
C THR A 96 -18.81 -4.18 -2.21
N LEU A 97 -17.87 -4.99 -2.66
CA LEU A 97 -16.78 -4.61 -3.55
C LEU A 97 -16.91 -5.40 -4.86
N TYR A 98 -16.81 -4.71 -5.99
CA TYR A 98 -16.80 -5.30 -7.33
C TYR A 98 -15.54 -4.84 -8.07
N GLY A 99 -14.76 -5.79 -8.61
CA GLY A 99 -13.71 -5.52 -9.60
C GLY A 99 -14.34 -5.18 -10.95
N ASP A 100 -15.32 -5.99 -11.34
CA ASP A 100 -16.05 -5.96 -12.61
C ASP A 100 -15.21 -6.58 -13.76
N ALA A 101 -14.50 -5.84 -14.62
CA ALA A 101 -13.77 -6.44 -15.75
C ALA A 101 -12.29 -6.04 -15.80
N GLY A 102 -11.40 -7.02 -15.79
CA GLY A 102 -9.96 -6.88 -15.80
C GLY A 102 -9.34 -7.62 -14.62
N ASN A 103 -8.03 -7.48 -14.40
CA ASN A 103 -7.35 -8.19 -13.32
C ASN A 103 -7.26 -7.28 -12.10
N ASP A 104 -8.16 -7.51 -11.14
CA ASP A 104 -8.45 -6.61 -10.03
C ASP A 104 -7.84 -7.08 -8.72
N TRP A 105 -7.69 -6.13 -7.80
CA TRP A 105 -7.32 -6.42 -6.41
C TRP A 105 -8.32 -5.80 -5.44
N LEU A 106 -9.04 -6.67 -4.73
CA LEU A 106 -10.13 -6.31 -3.81
C LEU A 106 -9.76 -6.59 -2.35
N VAL A 107 -10.02 -5.63 -1.46
CA VAL A 107 -9.77 -5.74 -0.01
C VAL A 107 -10.98 -5.28 0.80
N GLY A 108 -11.61 -6.20 1.56
CA GLY A 108 -12.81 -5.95 2.36
C GLY A 108 -12.59 -5.06 3.58
N GLY A 109 -11.51 -5.28 4.33
CA GLY A 109 -11.28 -4.48 5.54
C GLY A 109 -11.79 -5.19 6.80
N ILE A 110 -12.30 -4.42 7.75
CA ILE A 110 -12.89 -4.93 8.99
C ILE A 110 -14.41 -5.02 8.84
N GLY A 111 -14.95 -6.23 8.82
CA GLY A 111 -16.38 -6.48 8.94
C GLY A 111 -16.76 -7.72 8.16
N ASP A 112 -18.06 -7.93 7.94
CA ASP A 112 -18.55 -9.03 7.11
C ASP A 112 -18.70 -8.52 5.66
N ASP A 113 -17.68 -8.76 4.85
CA ASP A 113 -17.57 -8.16 3.52
C ASP A 113 -18.02 -9.12 2.40
N THR A 114 -18.41 -8.54 1.27
CA THR A 114 -18.75 -9.29 0.05
C THR A 114 -17.96 -8.76 -1.14
N LEU A 115 -17.08 -9.58 -1.69
CA LEU A 115 -16.18 -9.25 -2.78
C LEU A 115 -16.54 -10.05 -4.03
N TYR A 116 -16.59 -9.38 -5.17
CA TYR A 116 -16.81 -9.97 -6.50
C TYR A 116 -15.66 -9.54 -7.41
N GLY A 117 -14.79 -10.46 -7.82
CA GLY A 117 -13.71 -10.18 -8.78
C GLY A 117 -14.30 -9.79 -10.13
N GLY A 118 -14.91 -10.75 -10.82
CA GLY A 118 -15.60 -10.53 -12.08
C GLY A 118 -14.91 -11.26 -13.22
N ASP A 119 -14.67 -10.58 -14.34
CA ASP A 119 -13.94 -11.16 -15.48
C ASP A 119 -12.45 -10.83 -15.35
N GLY A 120 -11.55 -11.81 -15.21
CA GLY A 120 -10.11 -11.58 -15.18
C GLY A 120 -9.41 -12.45 -14.14
N ASP A 121 -8.09 -12.26 -13.99
CA ASP A 121 -7.34 -12.94 -12.94
C ASP A 121 -7.27 -12.03 -11.70
N ASP A 122 -8.11 -12.28 -10.71
CA ASP A 122 -8.33 -11.38 -9.58
C ASP A 122 -7.65 -11.84 -8.28
N ILE A 123 -7.42 -10.88 -7.39
CA ILE A 123 -6.99 -11.15 -6.01
C ILE A 123 -8.05 -10.58 -5.06
N LEU A 124 -8.69 -11.44 -4.28
CA LEU A 124 -9.70 -11.05 -3.32
C LEU A 124 -9.22 -11.33 -1.91
N GLN A 125 -9.34 -10.34 -1.03
CA GLN A 125 -8.99 -10.45 0.37
C GLN A 125 -10.13 -9.93 1.25
N GLY A 126 -10.75 -10.81 2.04
CA GLY A 126 -11.89 -10.46 2.91
C GLY A 126 -11.45 -9.52 4.02
N GLY A 127 -10.53 -9.98 4.87
CA GLY A 127 -9.94 -9.12 5.90
C GLY A 127 -9.12 -7.95 5.34
N ALA A 128 -8.86 -6.97 6.21
CA ALA A 128 -8.04 -5.80 5.90
C ALA A 128 -6.65 -6.17 5.33
N SER A 129 -5.82 -5.21 4.87
CA SER A 129 -4.47 -5.48 4.27
C SER A 129 -3.23 -4.77 4.86
N ASP A 130 -3.11 -4.49 6.17
CA ASP A 130 -1.99 -3.76 6.82
C ASP A 130 -0.65 -4.54 6.96
N ALA A 131 -0.42 -5.49 6.05
CA ALA A 131 0.63 -6.51 5.95
C ALA A 131 2.10 -6.13 6.28
N GLY A 132 2.49 -4.86 6.43
CA GLY A 132 3.87 -4.49 6.77
C GLY A 132 4.29 -3.05 6.49
N SER A 133 5.60 -2.83 6.41
CA SER A 133 6.23 -1.54 6.17
C SER A 133 7.31 -1.59 5.09
N TRP A 134 7.39 -0.55 4.26
CA TRP A 134 8.42 -0.41 3.24
C TRP A 134 9.50 0.60 3.66
N ALA A 135 10.75 0.30 3.32
CA ALA A 135 11.90 1.19 3.48
C ALA A 135 12.76 1.19 2.21
N PHE A 136 13.28 2.38 1.85
CA PHE A 136 14.14 2.56 0.69
C PHE A 136 15.53 3.05 1.12
N ALA A 137 16.57 2.52 0.50
CA ALA A 137 17.97 2.79 0.84
C ALA A 137 18.89 2.77 -0.39
N LEU A 138 20.10 3.32 -0.25
CA LEU A 138 21.19 3.13 -1.22
C LEU A 138 22.27 2.23 -0.65
N ASN A 139 22.64 1.19 -1.38
CA ASN A 139 23.77 0.36 -1.00
C ASN A 139 25.12 1.08 -1.25
N SER A 140 26.22 0.45 -0.83
CA SER A 140 27.58 0.99 -0.97
C SER A 140 28.02 1.20 -2.42
N GLN A 141 27.30 0.63 -3.39
CA GLN A 141 27.52 0.79 -4.82
C GLN A 141 26.62 1.88 -5.45
N GLY A 142 25.80 2.56 -4.64
CA GLY A 142 24.86 3.59 -5.09
C GLY A 142 23.62 3.02 -5.79
N GLN A 143 23.30 1.74 -5.59
CA GLN A 143 22.09 1.12 -6.12
C GLN A 143 20.95 1.28 -5.13
N MET A 144 19.75 1.57 -5.63
CA MET A 144 18.54 1.61 -4.81
C MET A 144 18.17 0.20 -4.35
N VAL A 145 17.81 0.12 -3.07
CA VAL A 145 17.37 -1.09 -2.37
C VAL A 145 16.02 -0.79 -1.72
N ALA A 146 14.99 -1.54 -2.08
CA ALA A 146 13.69 -1.52 -1.40
C ALA A 146 13.59 -2.74 -0.48
N ARG A 147 13.16 -2.53 0.76
CA ARG A 147 12.95 -3.58 1.78
C ARG A 147 11.53 -3.55 2.31
N PHE A 148 10.89 -4.71 2.34
CA PHE A 148 9.63 -4.91 3.04
C PHE A 148 9.88 -5.55 4.41
N THR A 149 9.19 -5.04 5.44
CA THR A 149 9.20 -5.55 6.81
C THR A 149 7.76 -5.82 7.26
N PRO A 150 7.32 -7.07 7.36
CA PRO A 150 5.96 -7.41 7.75
C PRO A 150 5.64 -6.92 9.17
N ALA A 151 4.39 -6.53 9.40
CA ALA A 151 3.90 -6.09 10.71
C ALA A 151 3.43 -7.28 11.55
N GLU A 152 3.05 -8.38 10.90
CA GLU A 152 2.52 -9.60 11.52
C GLU A 152 3.41 -10.82 11.28
N SER A 153 3.42 -11.73 12.25
CA SER A 153 4.27 -12.94 12.24
C SER A 153 3.93 -13.93 11.12
N GLU A 154 2.71 -13.86 10.59
CA GLU A 154 2.17 -14.71 9.53
C GLU A 154 2.76 -14.37 8.15
N LEU A 155 3.28 -13.15 7.99
CA LEU A 155 3.99 -12.67 6.80
C LEU A 155 5.51 -12.63 7.01
N ALA A 156 6.01 -13.22 8.09
CA ALA A 156 7.44 -13.24 8.42
C ALA A 156 8.31 -13.84 7.31
N ASP A 157 7.78 -14.72 6.46
CA ASP A 157 8.50 -15.29 5.32
C ASP A 157 8.75 -14.29 4.18
N MET A 158 8.01 -13.17 4.15
CA MET A 158 8.29 -12.02 3.28
C MET A 158 9.23 -11.00 3.92
N SER A 159 9.62 -11.21 5.18
CA SER A 159 10.62 -10.35 5.84
C SER A 159 11.94 -10.42 5.08
N GLY A 160 12.47 -9.26 4.70
CA GLY A 160 13.74 -9.18 3.97
C GLY A 160 13.62 -9.39 2.45
N ALA A 161 12.41 -9.39 1.87
CA ALA A 161 12.25 -9.21 0.44
C ALA A 161 12.99 -7.93 0.00
N THR A 162 14.09 -8.12 -0.71
CA THR A 162 15.05 -7.06 -1.05
C THR A 162 15.15 -6.97 -2.56
N PHE A 163 14.65 -5.88 -3.12
CA PHE A 163 14.79 -5.58 -4.54
C PHE A 163 15.95 -4.59 -4.71
N SER A 164 16.95 -4.95 -5.52
CA SER A 164 18.13 -4.10 -5.77
C SER A 164 18.46 -3.99 -7.25
N GLY A 165 18.83 -2.80 -7.71
CA GLY A 165 19.05 -2.56 -9.15
C GLY A 165 19.56 -1.16 -9.49
N ALA A 166 19.80 -0.91 -10.79
CA ALA A 166 20.06 0.42 -11.33
C ALA A 166 18.73 1.08 -11.69
N TRP A 167 18.13 1.78 -10.73
CA TRP A 167 16.83 2.43 -10.91
C TRP A 167 17.04 3.82 -11.51
N THR A 168 16.54 4.01 -12.73
CA THR A 168 16.55 5.31 -13.42
C THR A 168 15.18 5.51 -14.05
N ARG A 169 14.75 6.77 -14.15
CA ARG A 169 13.48 7.14 -14.80
C ARG A 169 13.33 6.54 -16.21
N ALA A 170 14.45 6.35 -16.94
CA ALA A 170 14.46 5.79 -18.29
C ALA A 170 14.42 4.24 -18.34
N ALA A 171 14.72 3.54 -17.25
CA ALA A 171 14.70 2.07 -17.22
C ALA A 171 13.29 1.49 -17.05
N HIS A 172 12.30 2.31 -16.65
CA HIS A 172 10.95 1.88 -16.29
C HIS A 172 9.84 2.25 -17.30
N GLU A 173 10.15 2.91 -18.43
CA GLU A 173 9.18 3.10 -19.55
C GLU A 173 8.73 1.77 -20.22
N ARG A 174 9.00 0.61 -19.60
CA ARG A 174 8.56 -0.74 -20.00
C ARG A 174 7.51 -1.35 -19.05
N GLY A 175 6.57 -0.54 -18.53
CA GLY A 175 5.22 -1.01 -18.20
C GLY A 175 4.96 -1.56 -16.80
N GLN A 176 5.49 -0.95 -15.74
CA GLN A 176 5.01 -1.19 -14.37
C GLN A 176 4.90 0.12 -13.61
N ASP A 177 3.68 0.70 -13.60
CA ASP A 177 3.31 1.91 -12.87
C ASP A 177 2.49 1.50 -11.64
N ASP A 178 3.17 1.12 -10.55
CA ASP A 178 2.54 0.89 -9.24
C ASP A 178 2.82 2.08 -8.31
N SER A 179 1.80 2.92 -8.13
CA SER A 179 1.89 4.13 -7.31
C SER A 179 2.15 3.88 -5.81
N ARG A 180 1.94 2.65 -5.31
CA ARG A 180 2.33 2.25 -3.94
C ARG A 180 3.85 2.18 -3.77
N ILE A 181 4.55 1.98 -4.88
CA ILE A 181 6.01 1.88 -4.98
C ILE A 181 6.59 3.18 -5.59
N GLY A 182 5.76 4.20 -5.87
CA GLY A 182 6.10 5.39 -6.67
C GLY A 182 7.34 6.21 -6.24
N LEU A 183 7.96 5.95 -5.08
CA LEU A 183 9.31 6.46 -4.77
C LEU A 183 10.36 5.99 -5.79
N VAL A 184 10.14 4.81 -6.34
CA VAL A 184 11.07 4.06 -7.19
C VAL A 184 11.22 4.66 -8.60
N GLU A 185 10.36 5.59 -8.99
CA GLU A 185 10.39 6.28 -10.28
C GLU A 185 11.41 7.43 -10.34
N GLN A 186 11.90 7.91 -9.20
CA GLN A 186 12.77 9.08 -9.09
C GLN A 186 14.25 8.71 -9.22
N ASP A 187 15.06 9.64 -9.74
CA ASP A 187 16.51 9.46 -9.76
C ASP A 187 17.05 9.32 -8.33
N TYR A 188 17.85 8.27 -8.10
CA TYR A 188 18.33 7.92 -6.77
C TYR A 188 19.14 9.05 -6.10
N ARG A 189 19.80 9.92 -6.87
CA ARG A 189 20.55 11.07 -6.34
C ARG A 189 19.62 12.17 -5.88
N THR A 190 18.50 12.34 -6.56
CA THR A 190 17.45 13.28 -6.15
C THR A 190 16.87 12.84 -4.82
N LEU A 191 16.58 11.54 -4.66
CA LEU A 191 16.09 10.99 -3.39
C LEU A 191 17.13 11.06 -2.26
N GLU A 192 18.42 10.83 -2.56
CA GLU A 192 19.52 11.04 -1.60
C GLU A 192 19.57 12.50 -1.12
N ASP A 193 19.50 13.46 -2.05
CA ASP A 193 19.52 14.89 -1.70
C ASP A 193 18.30 15.28 -0.85
N ILE A 194 17.11 14.76 -1.19
CA ILE A 194 15.89 14.99 -0.41
C ILE A 194 16.05 14.46 1.01
N ALA A 195 16.49 13.21 1.17
CA ALA A 195 16.68 12.59 2.47
C ALA A 195 17.69 13.37 3.34
N LEU A 196 18.83 13.75 2.75
CA LEU A 196 19.90 14.46 3.45
C LEU A 196 19.49 15.87 3.85
N LEU A 197 18.85 16.62 2.94
CA LEU A 197 18.38 17.98 3.23
C LEU A 197 17.21 17.99 4.22
N PHE A 198 16.25 17.07 4.05
CA PHE A 198 15.12 16.96 4.97
C PHE A 198 15.60 16.60 6.37
N ASN A 199 16.54 15.66 6.50
CA ASN A 199 17.14 15.31 7.78
C ASN A 199 17.94 16.46 8.40
N ALA A 200 18.79 17.13 7.61
CA ALA A 200 19.56 18.29 8.06
C ALA A 200 18.66 19.41 8.63
N LEU A 201 17.46 19.59 8.08
CA LEU A 201 16.54 20.65 8.49
C LEU A 201 15.52 20.24 9.54
N THR A 202 15.21 18.96 9.70
CA THR A 202 14.12 18.48 10.59
C THR A 202 14.60 17.54 11.68
N GLY A 203 15.73 16.86 11.48
CA GLY A 203 16.20 15.74 12.30
C GLY A 203 15.48 14.41 11.99
N GLN A 204 14.62 14.35 10.98
CA GLN A 204 13.83 13.18 10.61
C GLN A 204 14.11 12.76 9.16
N LEU A 205 13.74 11.54 8.77
CA LEU A 205 13.69 11.14 7.37
C LEU A 205 12.31 11.45 6.79
N PRO A 206 12.22 11.83 5.50
CA PRO A 206 10.94 12.04 4.84
C PRO A 206 10.21 10.69 4.62
N GLY A 207 8.88 10.71 4.66
CA GLY A 207 8.07 9.61 4.17
C GLY A 207 8.08 9.54 2.64
N ALA A 208 7.69 8.40 2.06
CA ALA A 208 7.76 8.19 0.62
C ALA A 208 6.90 9.20 -0.18
N ALA A 209 5.69 9.50 0.28
CA ALA A 209 4.81 10.49 -0.33
C ALA A 209 5.42 11.90 -0.31
N THR A 210 6.03 12.30 0.81
CA THR A 210 6.73 13.58 0.96
C THR A 210 7.92 13.66 0.01
N SER A 211 8.72 12.59 -0.09
CA SER A 211 9.85 12.53 -1.01
C SER A 211 9.42 12.69 -2.47
N ASN A 212 8.33 12.06 -2.88
CA ASN A 212 7.78 12.21 -4.23
C ASN A 212 7.28 13.62 -4.52
N ALA A 213 6.53 14.20 -3.58
CA ALA A 213 6.05 15.57 -3.71
C ALA A 213 7.21 16.55 -3.88
N ILE A 214 8.28 16.40 -3.10
CA ILE A 214 9.48 17.24 -3.18
C ILE A 214 10.23 17.00 -4.49
N ALA A 215 10.44 15.74 -4.90
CA ALA A 215 11.16 15.41 -6.14
C ALA A 215 10.46 15.98 -7.38
N ASN A 216 9.13 15.90 -7.43
CA ASN A 216 8.33 16.45 -8.51
C ASN A 216 8.32 17.98 -8.53
N ALA A 217 8.30 18.62 -7.35
CA ALA A 217 8.35 20.08 -7.23
C ALA A 217 9.74 20.64 -7.59
N TYR A 218 10.82 19.90 -7.30
CA TYR A 218 12.20 20.36 -7.42
C TYR A 218 13.08 19.35 -8.15
N PRO A 219 12.98 19.25 -9.49
CA PRO A 219 13.66 18.21 -10.28
C PRO A 219 15.18 18.40 -10.41
N SER A 220 15.76 19.44 -9.79
CA SER A 220 17.20 19.71 -9.84
C SER A 220 17.76 19.89 -8.44
N ALA A 221 18.98 19.39 -8.22
CA ALA A 221 19.67 19.50 -6.93
C ALA A 221 19.80 20.96 -6.45
N HIS A 222 20.06 21.90 -7.35
CA HIS A 222 20.14 23.32 -7.01
C HIS A 222 18.78 23.91 -6.62
N GLY A 223 17.70 23.59 -7.36
CA GLY A 223 16.35 24.05 -7.03
C GLY A 223 15.86 23.49 -5.69
N LEU A 224 16.16 22.23 -5.41
CA LEU A 224 15.87 21.58 -4.14
C LEU A 224 16.64 22.24 -2.99
N ALA A 225 17.94 22.47 -3.17
CA ALA A 225 18.78 23.13 -2.18
C ALA A 225 18.34 24.58 -1.90
N GLN A 226 17.88 25.30 -2.92
CA GLN A 226 17.35 26.65 -2.77
C GLN A 226 16.07 26.64 -1.93
N ALA A 227 15.12 25.75 -2.24
CA ALA A 227 13.90 25.61 -1.45
C ALA A 227 14.17 25.22 0.01
N ALA A 228 15.12 24.30 0.23
CA ALA A 228 15.58 23.93 1.56
C ALA A 228 16.19 25.12 2.31
N TYR A 229 17.03 25.92 1.66
CA TYR A 229 17.61 27.11 2.26
C TYR A 229 16.56 28.18 2.58
N ASP A 230 15.61 28.41 1.69
CA ASP A 230 14.53 29.37 1.90
C ASP A 230 13.67 28.96 3.11
N TYR A 231 13.40 27.65 3.27
CA TYR A 231 12.74 27.12 4.46
C TYR A 231 13.56 27.39 5.74
N PHE A 232 14.86 27.09 5.72
CA PHE A 232 15.77 27.37 6.84
C PHE A 232 15.76 28.85 7.22
N ALA A 233 15.93 29.73 6.23
CA ALA A 233 15.98 31.17 6.43
C ALA A 233 14.67 31.73 7.01
N ALA A 234 13.52 31.22 6.54
CA ALA A 234 12.22 31.69 6.98
C ALA A 234 11.81 31.14 8.36
N HIS A 235 12.17 29.90 8.70
CA HIS A 235 11.57 29.21 9.85
C HIS A 235 12.56 28.78 10.94
N LEU A 236 13.82 28.53 10.59
CA LEU A 236 14.82 27.97 11.52
C LEU A 236 15.88 28.97 11.93
N LEU A 237 16.01 30.04 11.17
CA LEU A 237 16.86 31.19 11.46
C LEU A 237 16.29 32.18 12.51
N PRO A 238 14.96 32.35 12.71
CA PRO A 238 14.44 33.36 13.64
C PRO A 238 14.49 32.93 15.12
N SER A 239 15.67 33.07 15.75
CA SER A 239 15.83 33.53 17.14
C SER A 239 17.27 33.99 17.47
N LEU A 240 17.99 34.55 16.49
CA LEU A 240 19.18 35.36 16.73
C LEU A 240 18.81 36.83 16.58
N THR A 241 18.35 37.44 17.68
CA THR A 241 18.00 38.87 17.71
C THR A 241 19.25 39.73 17.49
N GLN A 242 19.18 40.60 16.48
CA GLN A 242 20.10 41.70 16.10
C GLN A 242 21.25 41.35 15.15
N THR A 243 21.15 41.90 13.92
CA THR A 243 22.21 42.05 12.91
C THR A 243 22.94 40.77 12.52
N HIS A 244 22.53 40.16 11.42
CA HIS A 244 23.15 38.96 10.90
C HIS A 244 24.42 39.29 10.10
N THR A 245 25.58 39.08 10.70
CA THR A 245 26.80 38.93 9.89
C THR A 245 26.77 37.60 9.15
N VAL A 246 27.55 37.47 8.08
CA VAL A 246 27.68 36.21 7.32
C VAL A 246 28.14 35.09 8.26
N GLU A 247 29.01 35.39 9.22
CA GLU A 247 29.53 34.45 10.21
C GLU A 247 28.44 33.95 11.16
N ALA A 248 27.54 34.81 11.63
CA ALA A 248 26.43 34.41 12.49
C ALA A 248 25.44 33.49 11.74
N HIS A 249 25.13 33.82 10.48
CA HIS A 249 24.31 32.95 9.62
C HIS A 249 24.98 31.61 9.35
N MET A 250 26.26 31.61 8.98
CA MET A 250 27.00 30.39 8.71
C MET A 250 27.09 29.49 9.94
N ARG A 251 27.29 30.08 11.13
CA ARG A 251 27.28 29.33 12.38
C ARG A 251 25.93 28.70 12.66
N ALA A 252 24.82 29.43 12.46
CA ALA A 252 23.48 28.88 12.64
C ALA A 252 23.21 27.71 11.69
N LEU A 253 23.61 27.86 10.42
CA LEU A 253 23.46 26.82 9.40
C LEU A 253 24.27 25.57 9.75
N ILE A 254 25.56 25.71 10.03
CA ILE A 254 26.43 24.57 10.39
C ILE A 254 25.93 23.90 11.67
N THR A 255 25.58 24.67 12.70
CA THR A 255 25.03 24.11 13.95
C THR A 255 23.70 23.38 13.70
N ARG A 256 22.87 23.84 12.76
CA ARG A 256 21.63 23.13 12.42
C ARG A 256 21.92 21.78 11.77
N VAL A 257 22.83 21.74 10.81
CA VAL A 257 23.12 20.53 10.02
C VAL A 257 23.99 19.54 10.80
N TRP A 258 24.98 20.00 11.56
CA TRP A 258 25.99 19.15 12.23
C TRP A 258 25.92 19.20 13.77
N GLY A 259 24.95 19.89 14.35
CA GLY A 259 24.77 20.03 15.80
C GLY A 259 25.75 20.99 16.48
N SER A 260 26.91 21.27 15.89
CA SER A 260 27.89 22.23 16.39
C SER A 260 28.73 22.84 15.27
N ALA A 261 29.25 24.05 15.49
CA ALA A 261 30.04 24.79 14.52
C ALA A 261 31.32 25.35 15.14
N SER A 262 32.48 24.91 14.64
CA SER A 262 33.79 25.47 15.03
C SER A 262 34.06 26.79 14.32
N ASP A 263 34.92 27.62 14.92
CA ASP A 263 35.27 28.93 14.35
C ASP A 263 35.98 28.81 12.99
N ASP A 264 36.81 27.79 12.81
CA ASP A 264 37.49 27.52 11.54
C ASP A 264 36.49 27.18 10.41
N LEU A 265 35.48 26.35 10.70
CA LEU A 265 34.44 25.99 9.73
C LEU A 265 33.56 27.19 9.38
N VAL A 266 33.22 28.01 10.38
CA VAL A 266 32.47 29.25 10.16
C VAL A 266 33.29 30.23 9.30
N ALA A 267 34.60 30.34 9.53
CA ALA A 267 35.47 31.18 8.73
C ALA A 267 35.54 30.71 7.26
N ILE A 268 35.70 29.41 7.03
CA ILE A 268 35.71 28.82 5.67
C ILE A 268 34.38 29.09 4.97
N GLY A 269 33.25 28.78 5.61
CA GLY A 269 31.94 28.99 5.02
C GLY A 269 31.64 30.47 4.74
N SER A 270 32.05 31.36 5.64
CA SER A 270 31.84 32.80 5.46
C SER A 270 32.68 33.37 4.31
N GLN A 271 33.92 32.92 4.17
CA GLN A 271 34.77 33.28 3.02
C GLN A 271 34.16 32.82 1.69
N TYR A 272 33.57 31.62 1.64
CA TYR A 272 32.87 31.13 0.45
C TYR A 272 31.72 32.07 0.04
N ILE A 273 30.88 32.50 0.99
CA ILE A 273 29.78 33.43 0.73
C ILE A 273 30.31 34.82 0.31
N HIS A 274 31.33 35.35 0.98
CA HIS A 274 31.94 36.63 0.60
C HIS A 274 32.59 36.59 -0.79
N GLY A 275 33.06 35.42 -1.22
CA GLY A 275 33.57 35.17 -2.57
C GLY A 275 32.50 35.04 -3.66
N GLY A 276 31.21 35.23 -3.32
CA GLY A 276 30.08 35.11 -4.25
C GLY A 276 29.43 33.73 -4.31
N GLY A 277 29.76 32.84 -3.38
CA GLY A 277 29.11 31.54 -3.23
C GLY A 277 27.64 31.65 -2.82
N ASN A 278 26.83 30.66 -3.21
CA ASN A 278 25.41 30.60 -2.88
C ASN A 278 25.18 29.81 -1.59
N TRP A 279 24.34 30.33 -0.70
CA TRP A 279 23.90 29.65 0.53
C TRP A 279 23.24 28.29 0.28
N ALA A 280 22.45 28.15 -0.79
CA ALA A 280 21.83 26.89 -1.18
C ALA A 280 22.88 25.80 -1.47
N ASP A 281 23.91 26.15 -2.24
CA ASP A 281 25.02 25.23 -2.56
C ASP A 281 25.84 24.91 -1.29
N GLY A 282 25.99 25.90 -0.39
CA GLY A 282 26.58 25.70 0.92
C GLY A 282 25.80 24.71 1.79
N LEU A 283 24.47 24.85 1.86
CA LEU A 283 23.60 23.92 2.59
C LEU A 283 23.66 22.51 1.99
N LEU A 284 23.58 22.40 0.66
CA LEU A 284 23.68 21.10 -0.03
C LEU A 284 25.03 20.42 0.24
N TYR A 285 26.12 21.19 0.25
CA TYR A 285 27.44 20.69 0.63
C TYR A 285 27.46 20.15 2.07
N LEU A 286 26.93 20.93 3.02
CA LEU A 286 26.87 20.53 4.43
C LEU A 286 26.03 19.26 4.62
N ALA A 287 24.89 19.16 3.93
CA ALA A 287 23.99 18.01 4.01
C ALA A 287 24.61 16.73 3.43
N ARG A 288 25.36 16.83 2.32
CA ARG A 288 26.07 15.69 1.70
C ARG A 288 27.33 15.25 2.43
N HIS A 289 27.87 16.11 3.30
CA HIS A 289 29.09 15.82 4.01
C HIS A 289 28.93 14.63 4.97
N ALA A 290 30.01 13.88 5.20
CA ALA A 290 30.01 12.69 6.05
C ALA A 290 29.48 12.96 7.47
N ASN A 291 29.70 14.17 8.00
CA ASN A 291 29.19 14.59 9.31
C ASN A 291 27.67 14.54 9.46
N ASN A 292 26.91 14.59 8.36
CA ASN A 292 25.45 14.46 8.34
C ASN A 292 25.06 13.13 7.69
N ARG A 293 25.69 12.79 6.57
CA ARG A 293 25.39 11.58 5.80
C ARG A 293 25.56 10.30 6.62
N ASN A 294 26.56 10.23 7.50
CA ASN A 294 26.83 9.02 8.29
C ASN A 294 25.73 8.72 9.32
N ASP A 295 24.97 9.72 9.75
CA ASP A 295 23.87 9.53 10.71
C ASP A 295 22.70 8.76 10.08
N LEU A 296 22.65 8.69 8.75
CA LEU A 296 21.64 7.99 7.97
C LEU A 296 22.13 6.63 7.45
N ILE A 297 23.38 6.25 7.70
CA ILE A 297 23.93 4.96 7.28
C ILE A 297 23.62 3.90 8.35
N ASP A 298 23.02 2.79 7.94
CA ASP A 298 22.76 1.65 8.83
C ASP A 298 24.00 0.75 9.02
N ALA A 299 23.87 -0.26 9.90
CA ALA A 299 24.97 -1.17 10.23
C ALA A 299 25.51 -1.95 9.02
N ASP A 300 24.71 -2.10 7.97
CA ASP A 300 25.06 -2.78 6.73
C ASP A 300 25.74 -1.83 5.72
N GLY A 301 25.98 -0.58 6.10
CA GLY A 301 26.60 0.43 5.25
C GLY A 301 25.66 0.99 4.19
N THR A 302 24.35 0.82 4.34
CA THR A 302 23.35 1.35 3.42
C THR A 302 22.78 2.67 3.91
N LEU A 303 22.62 3.64 3.01
CA LEU A 303 22.08 4.96 3.33
C LEU A 303 20.55 4.90 3.31
N ARG A 304 19.91 5.14 4.45
CA ARG A 304 18.45 5.20 4.56
C ARG A 304 17.92 6.47 3.89
N LEU A 305 16.95 6.31 2.99
CA LEU A 305 16.36 7.43 2.25
C LEU A 305 14.99 7.85 2.80
N THR A 306 14.22 6.91 3.34
CA THR A 306 12.88 7.19 3.87
C THR A 306 12.73 6.73 5.31
N SER A 307 11.80 7.36 6.03
CA SER A 307 11.25 6.75 7.24
C SER A 307 10.59 5.41 6.91
N LEU A 308 10.41 4.55 7.92
CA LEU A 308 9.59 3.35 7.76
C LEU A 308 8.18 3.80 7.36
N MET A 309 7.69 3.29 6.24
CA MET A 309 6.31 3.47 5.84
C MET A 309 5.46 2.50 6.67
N THR A 310 4.96 2.92 7.82
CA THR A 310 3.93 2.15 8.53
C THR A 310 2.61 2.35 7.79
N LEU A 311 2.01 1.28 7.27
CA LEU A 311 0.68 1.31 6.66
C LEU A 311 -0.39 1.51 7.74
N GLN A 312 -0.39 2.65 8.45
CA GLN A 312 -1.46 3.00 9.42
C GLN A 312 -2.68 3.65 8.76
N GLU A 313 -2.99 3.27 7.53
CA GLU A 313 -4.10 3.86 6.75
C GLU A 313 -5.01 2.79 6.12
N THR A 314 -5.00 1.54 6.62
CA THR A 314 -5.91 0.48 6.13
C THR A 314 -6.44 -0.46 7.22
N GLY A 315 -6.16 -0.20 8.50
CA GLY A 315 -6.79 -0.81 9.69
C GLY A 315 -6.82 -2.34 9.80
N TRP A 316 -5.93 -2.98 10.58
CA TRP A 316 -6.28 -4.26 11.23
C TRP A 316 -6.62 -4.03 12.69
N SER A 317 -7.82 -4.46 13.04
CA SER A 317 -8.23 -4.78 14.40
C SER A 317 -8.49 -6.28 14.48
N GLY A 318 -8.47 -6.87 15.67
CA GLY A 318 -8.62 -8.32 15.89
C GLY A 318 -9.99 -8.95 15.55
N ASN A 319 -10.79 -8.30 14.71
CA ASN A 319 -12.03 -8.85 14.16
C ASN A 319 -11.95 -8.81 12.63
N ALA A 320 -11.60 -9.92 11.97
CA ALA A 320 -12.02 -10.11 10.58
C ALA A 320 -13.38 -10.81 10.62
N GLY A 321 -14.34 -10.33 9.84
CA GLY A 321 -15.70 -10.86 9.86
C GLY A 321 -15.82 -12.17 9.08
N ASN A 322 -17.05 -12.48 8.69
CA ASN A 322 -17.40 -13.65 7.91
C ASN A 322 -17.62 -13.21 6.46
N ASP A 323 -16.55 -13.28 5.68
CA ASP A 323 -16.51 -12.70 4.35
C ASP A 323 -17.01 -13.67 3.28
N ARG A 324 -17.50 -13.10 2.18
CA ARG A 324 -17.91 -13.84 0.98
C ARG A 324 -17.11 -13.34 -0.21
N LEU A 325 -16.24 -14.18 -0.74
CA LEU A 325 -15.39 -13.87 -1.88
C LEU A 325 -15.86 -14.72 -3.06
N TYR A 326 -16.16 -14.05 -4.17
CA TYR A 326 -16.54 -14.65 -5.44
C TYR A 326 -15.52 -14.21 -6.49
N GLY A 327 -14.67 -15.12 -6.95
CA GLY A 327 -13.63 -14.84 -7.94
C GLY A 327 -14.25 -14.41 -9.27
N GLY A 328 -15.00 -15.29 -9.90
CA GLY A 328 -15.68 -15.00 -11.15
C GLY A 328 -15.13 -15.85 -12.27
N ALA A 329 -14.59 -15.26 -13.32
CA ALA A 329 -14.04 -15.96 -14.46
C ALA A 329 -12.55 -15.64 -14.62
N GLY A 330 -11.68 -16.64 -14.53
CA GLY A 330 -10.24 -16.46 -14.71
C GLY A 330 -9.43 -17.33 -13.76
N PHE A 331 -8.23 -16.89 -13.41
CA PHE A 331 -7.47 -17.47 -12.32
C PHE A 331 -7.52 -16.53 -11.11
N ASP A 332 -8.27 -16.92 -10.08
CA ASP A 332 -8.47 -16.06 -8.92
C ASP A 332 -7.72 -16.54 -7.68
N LEU A 333 -7.19 -15.60 -6.89
CA LEU A 333 -6.63 -15.85 -5.57
C LEU A 333 -7.54 -15.27 -4.49
N LEU A 334 -8.17 -16.15 -3.72
CA LEU A 334 -9.13 -15.79 -2.67
C LEU A 334 -8.52 -16.02 -1.28
N VAL A 335 -8.46 -14.98 -0.46
CA VAL A 335 -7.90 -15.00 0.89
C VAL A 335 -8.96 -14.51 1.89
N GLY A 336 -9.59 -15.44 2.59
CA GLY A 336 -10.66 -15.09 3.55
C GLY A 336 -10.16 -14.35 4.80
N GLY A 337 -8.93 -14.60 5.26
CA GLY A 337 -8.45 -14.06 6.53
C GLY A 337 -9.00 -14.82 7.73
N ASN A 338 -9.21 -14.16 8.87
CA ASN A 338 -9.83 -14.79 10.04
C ASN A 338 -11.36 -14.89 9.87
N GLY A 339 -12.04 -15.60 10.78
CA GLY A 339 -13.51 -15.74 10.72
C GLY A 339 -13.99 -16.87 9.81
N ASN A 340 -15.32 -16.99 9.65
CA ASN A 340 -15.94 -18.03 8.84
C ASN A 340 -16.28 -17.52 7.45
N ASN A 341 -15.47 -17.90 6.48
CA ASN A 341 -15.49 -17.31 5.15
C ASN A 341 -16.09 -18.27 4.11
N LEU A 342 -16.70 -17.72 3.08
CA LEU A 342 -17.06 -18.40 1.85
C LEU A 342 -16.12 -17.95 0.75
N LEU A 343 -15.38 -18.89 0.15
CA LEU A 343 -14.50 -18.64 -0.98
C LEU A 343 -15.03 -19.45 -2.17
N ASP A 344 -15.55 -18.75 -3.17
CA ASP A 344 -16.08 -19.33 -4.40
C ASP A 344 -15.23 -18.84 -5.57
N GLY A 345 -14.38 -19.71 -6.14
CA GLY A 345 -13.48 -19.33 -7.24
C GLY A 345 -14.25 -18.97 -8.49
N GLY A 346 -15.07 -19.89 -8.98
CA GLY A 346 -15.99 -19.66 -10.09
C GLY A 346 -15.59 -20.46 -11.33
N GLU A 347 -15.53 -19.79 -12.48
CA GLU A 347 -15.04 -20.39 -13.72
C GLU A 347 -13.53 -20.24 -13.83
N GLY A 348 -12.80 -21.36 -13.88
CA GLY A 348 -11.38 -21.33 -14.20
C GLY A 348 -10.58 -22.27 -13.32
N ILE A 349 -9.38 -21.82 -12.95
CA ILE A 349 -8.54 -22.52 -11.97
C ILE A 349 -8.30 -21.52 -10.86
N ASP A 350 -8.79 -21.82 -9.67
CA ASP A 350 -8.79 -20.85 -8.58
C ASP A 350 -8.02 -21.35 -7.37
N MET A 351 -7.56 -20.40 -6.57
CA MET A 351 -6.66 -20.63 -5.47
C MET A 351 -7.20 -20.01 -4.17
N ALA A 352 -7.37 -20.85 -3.15
CA ALA A 352 -7.57 -20.36 -1.79
C ALA A 352 -6.22 -20.14 -1.09
N GLY A 353 -6.00 -18.94 -0.54
CA GLY A 353 -4.89 -18.64 0.35
C GLY A 353 -5.26 -18.95 1.80
N LEU A 354 -4.47 -19.82 2.45
CA LEU A 354 -4.66 -20.24 3.83
C LEU A 354 -3.39 -19.92 4.64
N VAL A 355 -3.57 -19.32 5.81
CA VAL A 355 -2.48 -18.83 6.66
C VAL A 355 -2.00 -19.90 7.64
N GLY A 356 -0.69 -20.14 7.68
CA GLY A 356 -0.06 -21.11 8.58
C GLY A 356 0.53 -22.30 7.84
N THR A 357 0.42 -23.50 8.41
CA THR A 357 0.97 -24.72 7.85
C THR A 357 -0.12 -25.73 7.52
N LEU A 358 0.17 -26.69 6.64
CA LEU A 358 -0.78 -27.73 6.26
C LEU A 358 -1.32 -28.52 7.47
N ALA A 359 -0.52 -28.67 8.52
CA ALA A 359 -0.90 -29.39 9.74
C ALA A 359 -1.93 -28.63 10.59
N ASP A 360 -2.12 -27.33 10.36
CA ASP A 360 -3.06 -26.50 11.09
C ASP A 360 -4.49 -26.64 10.58
N TYR A 361 -4.68 -27.40 9.50
CA TYR A 361 -5.95 -27.49 8.79
C TYR A 361 -6.56 -28.89 8.80
N THR A 362 -7.86 -28.94 9.07
CA THR A 362 -8.71 -30.10 8.81
C THR A 362 -9.69 -29.80 7.68
N LEU A 363 -10.18 -30.86 7.04
CA LEU A 363 -11.16 -30.82 5.98
C LEU A 363 -12.36 -31.68 6.37
N ARG A 364 -13.55 -31.17 6.04
CA ARG A 364 -14.80 -31.93 6.02
C ARG A 364 -15.65 -31.51 4.83
N GLN A 365 -16.58 -32.36 4.44
CA GLN A 365 -17.57 -32.07 3.42
C GLN A 365 -18.89 -31.69 4.09
N GLN A 366 -19.49 -30.59 3.67
CA GLN A 366 -20.78 -30.12 4.17
C GLN A 366 -21.73 -29.91 3.00
N GLN A 367 -23.02 -30.20 3.22
CA GLN A 367 -24.05 -29.68 2.34
C GLN A 367 -24.46 -28.29 2.86
N ALA A 368 -24.24 -27.28 2.05
CA ALA A 368 -24.67 -25.92 2.32
C ALA A 368 -26.20 -25.80 2.29
N GLU A 369 -26.73 -24.68 2.81
CA GLU A 369 -28.18 -24.43 2.89
C GLU A 369 -28.86 -24.38 1.51
N ASP A 370 -28.12 -23.98 0.48
CA ASP A 370 -28.54 -23.95 -0.92
C ASP A 370 -28.48 -25.34 -1.60
N GLY A 371 -28.06 -26.37 -0.87
CA GLY A 371 -27.95 -27.75 -1.34
C GLY A 371 -26.64 -28.08 -2.05
N VAL A 372 -25.76 -27.10 -2.27
CA VAL A 372 -24.42 -27.29 -2.84
C VAL A 372 -23.55 -28.02 -1.83
N VAL A 373 -22.69 -28.90 -2.32
CA VAL A 373 -21.72 -29.59 -1.47
C VAL A 373 -20.44 -28.78 -1.47
N GLU A 374 -20.03 -28.28 -0.31
CA GLU A 374 -18.84 -27.46 -0.14
C GLU A 374 -17.78 -28.20 0.69
N ILE A 375 -16.52 -27.87 0.42
CA ILE A 375 -15.39 -28.31 1.24
C ILE A 375 -15.19 -27.28 2.33
N VAL A 376 -15.31 -27.71 3.58
CA VAL A 376 -15.00 -26.83 4.72
C VAL A 376 -13.63 -27.16 5.23
N VAL A 377 -12.71 -26.21 5.05
CA VAL A 377 -11.39 -26.24 5.65
C VAL A 377 -11.44 -25.49 6.99
N ARG A 378 -10.99 -26.12 8.06
CA ARG A 378 -11.03 -25.57 9.42
C ARG A 378 -9.64 -25.44 10.00
N ASN A 379 -9.30 -24.26 10.51
CA ASN A 379 -8.08 -24.08 11.30
C ASN A 379 -8.28 -24.69 12.69
N VAL A 380 -7.39 -25.57 13.12
CA VAL A 380 -7.54 -26.31 14.38
C VAL A 380 -7.26 -25.46 15.62
N HIS A 381 -6.52 -24.36 15.47
CA HIS A 381 -6.12 -23.49 16.58
C HIS A 381 -7.13 -22.37 16.80
N SER A 382 -7.50 -21.64 15.75
CA SER A 382 -8.48 -20.55 15.85
C SER A 382 -9.92 -21.09 15.85
N GLY A 383 -10.15 -22.20 15.15
CA GLY A 383 -11.48 -22.76 14.93
C GLY A 383 -12.21 -22.17 13.74
N ASP A 384 -11.61 -21.18 13.07
CA ASP A 384 -12.12 -20.52 11.86
C ASP A 384 -12.29 -21.51 10.72
N THR A 385 -13.21 -21.18 9.81
CA THR A 385 -13.56 -22.05 8.70
C THR A 385 -13.58 -21.30 7.38
N HIS A 386 -13.13 -21.96 6.32
CA HIS A 386 -13.27 -21.52 4.95
C HIS A 386 -14.10 -22.57 4.21
N SER A 387 -15.28 -22.17 3.76
CA SER A 387 -16.12 -22.97 2.88
C SER A 387 -15.69 -22.69 1.45
N LEU A 388 -15.10 -23.68 0.80
CA LEU A 388 -14.51 -23.60 -0.52
C LEU A 388 -15.47 -24.19 -1.55
N ARG A 389 -15.65 -23.47 -2.66
CA ARG A 389 -16.43 -23.87 -3.83
C ARG A 389 -15.65 -23.51 -5.09
N ASN A 390 -15.59 -24.42 -6.06
CA ASN A 390 -14.87 -24.17 -7.31
C ASN A 390 -13.44 -23.69 -7.03
N ILE A 391 -12.71 -24.42 -6.16
CA ILE A 391 -11.33 -24.09 -5.79
C ILE A 391 -10.46 -25.31 -6.08
N GLU A 392 -9.54 -25.18 -7.02
CA GLU A 392 -8.65 -26.26 -7.42
C GLU A 392 -7.40 -26.34 -6.54
N LEU A 393 -6.92 -25.17 -6.11
CA LEU A 393 -5.62 -24.98 -5.47
C LEU A 393 -5.73 -24.37 -4.06
N ALA A 394 -4.87 -24.80 -3.15
CA ALA A 394 -4.63 -24.13 -1.88
C ALA A 394 -3.18 -23.69 -1.79
N LYS A 395 -2.96 -22.41 -1.51
CA LYS A 395 -1.66 -21.90 -1.09
C LYS A 395 -1.60 -21.89 0.43
N ILE A 396 -0.63 -22.62 0.98
CA ILE A 396 -0.39 -22.69 2.42
C ILE A 396 1.09 -22.40 2.67
N GLY A 397 1.38 -21.24 3.25
CA GLY A 397 2.74 -20.70 3.30
C GLY A 397 3.35 -20.56 1.90
N ASN A 398 4.53 -21.15 1.69
CA ASN A 398 5.24 -21.11 0.40
C ASN A 398 4.91 -22.27 -0.54
N GLU A 399 4.00 -23.15 -0.16
CA GLU A 399 3.66 -24.33 -0.93
C GLU A 399 2.25 -24.20 -1.52
N ILE A 400 2.08 -24.80 -2.71
CA ILE A 400 0.79 -24.88 -3.39
C ILE A 400 0.38 -26.34 -3.44
N TYR A 401 -0.87 -26.59 -3.11
CA TYR A 401 -1.48 -27.90 -3.01
C TYR A 401 -2.66 -27.98 -3.97
N ALA A 402 -2.82 -29.10 -4.67
CA ALA A 402 -3.95 -29.35 -5.57
C ALA A 402 -4.90 -30.40 -4.99
N ALA A 403 -6.07 -30.49 -5.62
CA ALA A 403 -7.18 -31.43 -5.38
C ALA A 403 -8.24 -30.99 -4.37
N LEU A 404 -8.48 -29.69 -4.24
CA LEU A 404 -9.56 -29.18 -3.40
C LEU A 404 -10.96 -29.29 -4.05
N ASP A 405 -11.07 -29.45 -5.36
CA ASP A 405 -12.37 -29.57 -6.03
C ASP A 405 -12.81 -31.02 -6.31
N VAL A 406 -11.99 -32.01 -5.91
CA VAL A 406 -12.22 -33.43 -6.26
C VAL A 406 -12.11 -34.33 -5.03
N LEU A 407 -13.16 -34.36 -4.21
CA LEU A 407 -13.50 -35.64 -3.58
C LEU A 407 -14.21 -36.48 -4.65
N PRO A 408 -13.65 -37.62 -5.09
CA PRO A 408 -14.23 -38.40 -6.18
C PRO A 408 -15.72 -38.62 -5.95
N SER A 409 -16.55 -38.38 -6.97
CA SER A 409 -17.97 -38.70 -6.93
C SER A 409 -18.17 -40.16 -6.48
N GLY A 410 -18.73 -40.36 -5.29
CA GLY A 410 -18.88 -41.68 -4.65
C GLY A 410 -17.99 -41.94 -3.42
N THR A 411 -17.14 -40.98 -3.03
CA THR A 411 -16.41 -41.03 -1.76
C THR A 411 -17.39 -40.76 -0.62
N VAL A 412 -17.34 -41.59 0.43
CA VAL A 412 -18.16 -41.45 1.64
C VAL A 412 -18.09 -39.99 2.10
N ALA A 413 -19.24 -39.35 2.27
CA ALA A 413 -19.32 -37.99 2.80
C ALA A 413 -18.40 -37.88 4.02
N VAL A 414 -17.37 -37.03 3.93
CA VAL A 414 -16.44 -36.80 5.03
C VAL A 414 -17.15 -35.91 6.04
N SER A 415 -18.08 -36.49 6.79
CA SER A 415 -18.97 -35.76 7.70
C SER A 415 -18.27 -35.29 8.99
N ALA A 416 -17.02 -35.69 9.21
CA ALA A 416 -16.21 -35.35 10.36
C ALA A 416 -14.86 -34.81 9.90
N ASP A 417 -14.31 -33.85 10.65
CA ASP A 417 -13.00 -33.25 10.37
C ASP A 417 -11.89 -34.31 10.28
N ARG A 418 -11.11 -34.27 9.20
CA ARG A 418 -9.91 -35.09 8.99
C ARG A 418 -8.74 -34.19 8.58
N PRO A 419 -7.48 -34.56 8.83
CA PRO A 419 -6.33 -33.73 8.46
C PRO A 419 -6.35 -33.37 6.96
N LEU A 420 -6.14 -32.09 6.62
CA LEU A 420 -6.15 -31.62 5.22
C LEU A 420 -5.10 -32.35 4.37
N ALA A 421 -3.96 -32.68 4.97
CA ALA A 421 -2.86 -33.42 4.34
C ALA A 421 -3.28 -34.78 3.74
N ASP A 422 -4.37 -35.38 4.19
CA ASP A 422 -4.88 -36.66 3.65
C ASP A 422 -5.55 -36.50 2.27
N PHE A 423 -5.89 -35.26 1.88
CA PHE A 423 -6.72 -34.97 0.69
C PHE A 423 -6.00 -34.17 -0.39
N VAL A 424 -4.88 -33.53 -0.06
CA VAL A 424 -4.19 -32.64 -0.98
C VAL A 424 -2.82 -33.16 -1.37
N ARG A 425 -2.35 -32.74 -2.56
CA ARG A 425 -1.02 -33.06 -3.07
C ARG A 425 -0.23 -31.80 -3.35
N LEU A 426 1.03 -31.77 -2.94
CA LEU A 426 1.97 -30.71 -3.33
C LEU A 426 2.10 -30.62 -4.86
N VAL A 427 1.87 -29.43 -5.40
CA VAL A 427 2.01 -29.11 -6.82
C VAL A 427 3.49 -28.86 -7.12
N GLY A 428 4.01 -29.54 -8.14
CA GLY A 428 5.41 -29.39 -8.53
C GLY A 428 5.64 -28.09 -9.31
N THR A 429 6.87 -27.57 -9.29
CA THR A 429 7.25 -26.37 -10.06
C THR A 429 7.00 -26.50 -11.57
N ALA A 430 7.10 -27.70 -12.14
CA ALA A 430 6.81 -27.93 -13.55
C ALA A 430 5.30 -27.90 -13.89
N GLU A 431 4.45 -28.17 -12.90
CA GLU A 431 2.99 -28.17 -13.03
C GLU A 431 2.43 -26.75 -12.82
N LEU A 432 3.06 -25.94 -11.96
CA LEU A 432 2.76 -24.51 -11.82
C LEU A 432 3.13 -23.67 -13.05
N GLN A 433 4.04 -24.16 -13.89
CA GLN A 433 4.50 -23.48 -15.11
C GLN A 433 3.71 -23.86 -16.37
N ALA A 434 2.95 -24.95 -16.30
CA ALA A 434 2.17 -25.49 -17.40
C ALA A 434 0.75 -24.95 -17.32
#